data_AF-A0A1V5M650-F1
#
_entry.id   AF-A0A1V5M650-F1
#
_cell.length_a   1.000
_cell.length_b   1.000
_cell.length_c   1.000
_cell.angle_alpha   90.00
_cell.angle_beta   90.00
_cell.angle_gamma   90.00
#
_symmetry.space_group_name_H-M   'P 1'
#
loop_
_entity.id
_entity.type
_entity.pdbx_description
1 polymer ?
#
loop_
_entity_poly.entity_id
_entity_poly.type
_entity_poly.pdbx_seq_one_letter_code
_entity_poly.pdbx_strand_id
1 'polypeptide(L)' 'MTEKHSRLASLLSQMDIPDGRRSLEALQEPQHLRWLSRNMFIRNSNHPSFLEADTLLRELLRQTK' A
#
# COMPACT_ATOMS: atom_id res chain seq x y z
N MET A 1 -5.84 -7.96 11.95
CA MET A 1 -4.71 -7.06 11.63
C MET A 1 -3.48 -7.94 11.39
N THR A 2 -2.84 -7.86 10.22
CA THR A 2 -1.69 -8.73 9.89
C THR A 2 -0.39 -7.93 9.83
N GLU A 3 0.75 -8.58 10.08
CA GLU A 3 2.07 -7.97 9.97
C GLU A 3 2.29 -7.30 8.60
N LYS A 4 1.69 -7.85 7.54
CA LYS A 4 1.74 -7.30 6.18
C LYS A 4 1.10 -5.91 6.07
N HIS A 5 -0.02 -5.66 6.76
CA HIS A 5 -0.64 -4.33 6.78
C HIS A 5 0.23 -3.32 7.50
N SER A 6 0.82 -3.70 8.64
CA SER A 6 1.73 -2.84 9.40
C SER A 6 3.00 -2.52 8.61
N ARG A 7 3.59 -3.53 7.94
CA ARG A 7 4.75 -3.33 7.07
C ARG A 7 4.40 -2.40 5.90
N LEU A 8 3.28 -2.65 5.23
CA LEU A 8 2.84 -1.79 4.13
C LEU A 8 2.61 -0.35 4.60
N ALA A 9 1.90 -0.12 5.71
CA ALA A 9 1.69 1.22 6.26
C ALA A 9 3.02 1.95 6.55
N SER A 10 4.00 1.25 7.13
CA SER A 10 5.34 1.80 7.38
C SER A 10 6.04 2.22 6.08
N LEU A 11 6.01 1.39 5.03
CA LEU A 11 6.59 1.76 3.73
C LEU A 11 5.87 2.95 3.10
N LEU A 12 4.53 2.95 3.11
CA LEU A 12 3.73 4.04 2.52
C LEU A 12 3.88 5.37 3.30
N SER A 13 4.26 5.33 4.57
CA SER A 13 4.53 6.54 5.38
C SER A 13 5.72 7.36 4.85
N GLN A 14 6.61 6.74 4.10
CA GLN A 14 7.79 7.36 3.49
C GLN A 14 7.57 7.77 2.03
N MET A 15 6.40 7.43 1.46
CA MET A 15 6.05 7.67 0.06
C MET A 15 5.13 8.90 -0.10
N ASP A 16 5.05 9.43 -1.32
CA ASP A 16 4.08 10.46 -1.69
C ASP A 16 2.70 9.82 -1.90
N ILE A 17 2.02 9.60 -0.78
CA ILE A 17 0.69 9.00 -0.68
C ILE A 17 -0.11 9.78 0.37
N PRO A 18 -1.37 10.17 0.07
CA PRO A 18 -2.22 10.87 1.03
C PRO A 18 -2.41 10.09 2.34
N ASP A 19 -2.44 10.78 3.48
CA ASP A 19 -2.57 10.15 4.81
C ASP A 19 -3.76 9.19 4.91
N GLY A 20 -4.93 9.61 4.42
CA GLY A 20 -6.14 8.77 4.40
C GLY A 20 -6.06 7.55 3.47
N ARG A 21 -4.96 7.36 2.73
CA ARG A 21 -4.71 6.19 1.87
C ARG A 21 -3.62 5.27 2.40
N ARG A 22 -2.82 5.70 3.39
CA ARG A 22 -1.69 4.94 3.94
C ARG A 22 -1.87 4.49 5.39
N SER A 23 -2.94 4.92 6.06
CA SER A 23 -3.24 4.50 7.43
C SER A 23 -3.55 3.00 7.52
N LEU A 24 -3.34 2.42 8.69
CA LEU A 24 -3.59 1.00 8.95
C LEU A 24 -5.06 0.62 8.72
N GLU A 25 -5.96 1.52 9.09
CA GLU A 25 -7.41 1.39 8.94
C GLU A 25 -7.78 1.40 7.45
N ALA A 26 -7.25 2.37 6.70
CA ALA A 26 -7.43 2.46 5.26
C ALA A 26 -6.98 1.17 4.55
N LEU A 27 -5.83 0.61 4.95
CA LEU A 27 -5.31 -0.61 4.32
C LEU A 27 -6.15 -1.87 4.61
N GLN A 28 -7.08 -1.86 5.57
CA GLN A 28 -8.03 -2.97 5.75
C GLN A 28 -9.12 -2.98 4.66
N GLU A 29 -9.35 -1.85 4.00
CA GLU A 29 -10.43 -1.73 3.04
C GLU A 29 -9.96 -2.06 1.61
N PRO A 30 -10.60 -3.03 0.92
CA PRO A 30 -10.19 -3.44 -0.43
C PRO A 30 -10.18 -2.28 -1.45
N GLN A 31 -11.03 -1.27 -1.26
CA GLN A 31 -11.09 -0.08 -2.12
C GLN A 31 -9.84 0.79 -2.04
N HIS A 32 -9.19 0.88 -0.86
CA HIS A 32 -7.94 1.60 -0.70
C HIS A 32 -6.78 0.84 -1.33
N LEU A 33 -6.74 -0.49 -1.14
CA LEU A 33 -5.73 -1.34 -1.80
C LEU A 33 -5.82 -1.25 -3.34
N ARG A 34 -7.04 -1.27 -3.91
CA ARG A 34 -7.24 -1.07 -5.35
C ARG A 34 -6.86 0.33 -5.83
N TRP A 35 -7.06 1.35 -5.01
CA TRP A 35 -6.61 2.70 -5.33
C TRP A 35 -5.09 2.76 -5.37
N LEU A 36 -4.41 2.21 -4.36
CA LEU A 36 -2.95 2.15 -4.30
C LEU A 36 -2.37 1.42 -5.50
N SER A 37 -2.95 0.29 -5.91
CA SER A 37 -2.41 -0.51 -7.02
C SER A 37 -2.49 0.21 -8.36
N ARG A 38 -3.33 1.25 -8.47
CA ARG A 38 -3.48 2.07 -9.68
C ARG A 38 -2.65 3.35 -9.65
N ASN A 39 -2.44 3.92 -8.46
CA ASN A 39 -1.91 5.29 -8.32
C ASN A 39 -0.51 5.35 -7.73
N MET A 40 -0.11 4.37 -6.90
CA MET A 40 1.18 4.41 -6.19
C MET A 40 2.36 4.57 -7.15
N PHE A 41 2.35 3.86 -8.27
CA PHE A 41 3.39 3.90 -9.30
C PHE A 41 3.64 5.31 -9.85
N ILE A 42 2.60 6.15 -10.00
CA ILE A 42 2.68 7.44 -10.70
C ILE A 42 3.72 8.37 -10.05
N ARG A 43 3.76 8.40 -8.72
CA ARG A 43 4.64 9.28 -7.96
C ARG A 43 5.78 8.56 -7.26
N ASN A 44 5.70 7.24 -7.11
CA ASN A 44 6.61 6.48 -6.26
C ASN A 44 7.39 5.42 -7.03
N SER A 45 7.31 5.33 -8.36
CA SER A 45 8.05 4.33 -9.17
C SER A 45 9.56 4.33 -8.95
N ASN A 46 10.16 5.50 -8.68
CA ASN A 46 11.58 5.66 -8.39
C ASN A 46 11.92 5.56 -6.89
N HIS A 47 10.94 5.34 -6.02
CA HIS A 47 11.19 5.21 -4.58
C HIS A 47 11.89 3.87 -4.28
N PRO A 48 12.95 3.83 -3.45
CA PRO A 48 13.70 2.60 -3.17
C PRO A 48 12.83 1.44 -2.69
N SER A 49 11.84 1.74 -1.87
CA SER A 49 10.90 0.74 -1.31
C SER A 49 9.68 0.45 -2.18
N PHE A 50 9.59 0.99 -3.39
CA PHE A 50 8.42 0.83 -4.26
C PHE A 50 8.11 -0.63 -4.56
N LEU A 51 9.11 -1.40 -4.97
CA LEU A 51 8.94 -2.82 -5.34
C LEU A 51 8.48 -3.67 -4.16
N GLU A 52 8.98 -3.39 -2.96
CA GLU A 52 8.56 -4.06 -1.73
C GLU A 52 7.10 -3.72 -1.40
N ALA A 53 6.73 -2.44 -1.46
CA ALA A 53 5.36 -2.00 -1.22
C ALA A 53 4.36 -2.57 -2.24
N ASP A 54 4.71 -2.59 -3.53
CA ASP A 54 3.87 -3.17 -4.59
C ASP A 54 3.67 -4.67 -4.42
N THR A 55 4.73 -5.38 -4.00
CA THR A 55 4.66 -6.82 -3.72
C THR A 55 3.69 -7.12 -2.56
N LEU A 56 3.85 -6.43 -1.43
CA LEU A 56 2.95 -6.56 -0.28
C LEU A 56 1.51 -6.19 -0.63
N LEU A 57 1.32 -5.11 -1.39
CA LEU A 57 0.02 -4.67 -1.84
C LEU A 57 -0.69 -5.74 -2.70
N ARG A 58 0.03 -6.37 -3.64
CA ARG A 58 -0.52 -7.46 -4.47
C ARG A 58 -0.88 -8.68 -3.66
N GLU A 59 -0.09 -9.02 -2.64
CA GLU A 59 -0.41 -10.12 -1.73
C GLU A 59 -1.71 -9.87 -0.97
N LEU A 60 -1.88 -8.67 -0.42
CA LEU A 60 -3.10 -8.28 0.29
C LEU A 60 -4.31 -8.29 -0.64
N LEU A 61 -4.17 -7.79 -1.87
CA LEU A 61 -5.25 -7.82 -2.87
C LEU A 61 -5.69 -9.25 -3.25
N ARG A 62 -4.76 -10.22 -3.26
CA ARG A 62 -5.10 -11.64 -3.51
C ARG A 62 -5.90 -12.25 -2.35
N GLN A 63 -5.70 -11.80 -1.12
CA GLN A 63 -6.42 -12.27 0.07
C GLN A 63 -7.83 -11.68 0.18
N THR A 64 -8.10 -10.56 -0.48
CA THR A 64 -9.43 -9.92 -0.53
C THR A 64 -10.34 -10.44 -1.64
N LYS A 65 -9.89 -11.40 -2.45
CA LYS A 65 -10.71 -12.12 -3.44
C LYS A 65 -11.34 -13.34 -2.80
#